data_AF-A0A7W9IHF3-F1
#
_entry.id   AF-A0A7W9IHF3-F1
#
_cell.length_a   1.000
_cell.length_b   1.000
_cell.length_c   1.000
_cell.angle_alpha   90.00
_cell.angle_beta   90.00
_cell.angle_gamma   90.00
#
_symmetry.space_group_name_H-M   'P 1'
#
loop_
_entity.id
_entity.type
_entity.pdbx_description
1 polymer ?
#
loop_
_entity_poly.entity_id
_entity_poly.type
_entity_poly.pdbx_seq_one_letter_code
_entity_poly.pdbx_strand_id
1 'polypeptide(L)'
;MHPGPRTKRVTEPAELAANLARFFRRMEDHAADDPANLVLIEELAEALRQTKLRAIARAASAAREGGDYSINHIAGILGIKKQSLHELMRKGAALLDAQRARLGVVNLRERRRARLAEAGVPERRTAVG
;
A
#
# COMPACT_ATOMS: atom_id res chain seq x y z
N MET A 1 -17.53 -34.06 21.80
CA MET A 1 -16.30 -33.80 21.01
C MET A 1 -16.45 -32.41 20.39
N HIS A 2 -15.93 -31.37 21.04
CA HIS A 2 -16.06 -30.00 20.55
C HIS A 2 -14.95 -29.70 19.53
N PRO A 3 -15.26 -29.11 18.36
CA PRO A 3 -14.23 -28.62 17.47
C PRO A 3 -13.52 -27.45 18.15
N GLY A 4 -12.21 -27.56 18.33
CA GLY A 4 -11.38 -26.50 18.92
C GLY A 4 -11.46 -25.21 18.11
N PRO A 5 -11.21 -24.05 18.73
CA PRO A 5 -11.26 -22.77 18.05
C PRO A 5 -10.26 -22.76 16.89
N ARG A 6 -10.75 -22.50 15.68
CA ARG A 6 -9.90 -22.22 14.51
C ARG A 6 -8.99 -21.05 14.88
N THR A 7 -7.69 -21.32 15.02
CA THR A 7 -6.68 -20.29 15.16
C THR A 7 -6.80 -19.33 13.99
N LYS A 8 -7.28 -18.11 14.28
CA LYS A 8 -7.11 -16.95 13.40
C LYS A 8 -5.61 -16.89 13.12
N ARG A 9 -5.17 -17.26 11.92
CA ARG A 9 -3.84 -16.87 11.43
C ARG A 9 -3.86 -15.34 11.27
N VAL A 10 -3.72 -14.64 12.38
CA VAL A 10 -3.14 -13.31 12.39
C VAL A 10 -1.68 -13.58 12.11
N THR A 11 -1.25 -13.47 10.85
CA THR A 11 0.19 -13.36 10.55
C THR A 11 0.71 -12.26 11.46
N GLU A 12 1.56 -12.65 12.41
CA GLU A 12 1.96 -11.75 13.49
C GLU A 12 2.58 -10.49 12.87
N PRO A 13 2.29 -9.30 13.42
CA PRO A 13 2.92 -8.06 12.98
C PRO A 13 4.45 -8.17 12.83
N ALA A 14 5.09 -9.03 13.62
CA ALA A 14 6.50 -9.36 13.56
C ALA A 14 6.93 -10.11 12.28
N GLU A 15 6.16 -11.11 11.82
CA GLU A 15 6.48 -11.84 10.58
C GLU A 15 6.33 -10.94 9.35
N LEU A 16 5.29 -10.11 9.34
CA LEU A 16 5.09 -9.10 8.30
C LEU A 16 6.22 -8.07 8.31
N ALA A 17 6.60 -7.56 9.49
CA ALA A 17 7.72 -6.64 9.64
C ALA A 17 9.04 -7.25 9.17
N ALA A 18 9.32 -8.50 9.55
CA ALA A 18 10.52 -9.23 9.12
C ALA A 18 10.55 -9.44 7.61
N ASN A 19 9.39 -9.73 6.99
CA ASN A 19 9.30 -9.88 5.55
C ASN A 19 9.51 -8.56 4.81
N LEU A 20 8.92 -7.46 5.30
CA LEU A 20 9.13 -6.11 4.77
C LEU A 20 10.60 -5.69 4.89
N ALA A 21 11.25 -5.97 6.03
CA ALA A 21 12.66 -5.69 6.22
C ALA A 21 13.55 -6.44 5.21
N ARG A 22 13.26 -7.73 4.95
CA ARG A 22 13.96 -8.51 3.91
C ARG A 22 13.72 -7.95 2.51
N PHE A 23 12.49 -7.53 2.22
CA PHE A 23 12.15 -6.93 0.93
C PHE A 23 12.91 -5.61 0.70
N PHE A 24 12.92 -4.71 1.69
CA PHE A 24 13.65 -3.45 1.60
C PHE A 24 15.15 -3.68 1.45
N ARG A 25 15.74 -4.60 2.21
CA ARG A 25 17.16 -4.92 2.09
C ARG A 25 17.53 -5.42 0.69
N ARG A 26 16.75 -6.36 0.14
CA ARG A 26 17.00 -6.85 -1.22
C ARG A 26 16.82 -5.75 -2.28
N MET A 27 15.89 -4.82 -2.07
CA MET A 27 15.77 -3.64 -2.93
C MET A 27 16.99 -2.72 -2.82
N GLU A 28 17.49 -2.46 -1.60
CA GLU A 28 18.68 -1.64 -1.35
C GLU A 28 19.93 -2.25 -1.99
N ASP A 29 20.16 -3.54 -1.79
CA ASP A 29 21.28 -4.29 -2.39
C ASP A 29 21.22 -4.20 -3.92
N HIS A 30 20.05 -4.48 -4.50
CA HIS A 30 19.86 -4.39 -5.96
C HIS A 30 20.02 -2.96 -6.50
N ALA A 31 19.60 -1.95 -5.74
CA ALA A 31 19.79 -0.55 -6.11
C ALA A 31 21.27 -0.14 -6.09
N ALA A 32 22.07 -0.69 -5.16
CA ALA A 32 23.50 -0.41 -5.06
C ALA A 32 24.34 -1.17 -6.09
N ASP A 33 23.96 -2.40 -6.43
CA ASP A 33 24.76 -3.30 -7.27
C ASP A 33 24.51 -3.14 -8.78
N ASP A 34 23.41 -2.50 -9.20
CA ASP A 34 23.07 -2.33 -10.61
C ASP A 34 23.54 -0.95 -11.13
N PRO A 35 24.49 -0.89 -12.10
CA PRO A 35 24.95 0.37 -12.67
C PRO A 35 23.85 1.21 -13.34
N ALA A 36 22.76 0.58 -13.81
CA ALA A 36 21.61 1.31 -14.36
C ALA A 36 20.87 2.11 -13.27
N ASN A 37 20.91 1.66 -12.02
CA ASN A 37 20.32 2.37 -10.89
C ASN A 37 21.10 3.64 -10.55
N LEU A 38 22.40 3.75 -10.86
CA LEU A 38 23.15 5.00 -10.71
C LEU A 38 22.66 6.10 -11.67
N VAL A 39 22.13 5.73 -12.83
CA VAL A 39 21.56 6.66 -13.81
C VAL A 39 20.12 7.03 -13.47
N LEU A 40 19.36 6.09 -12.92
CA LEU A 40 17.91 6.22 -12.68
C LEU A 40 17.53 6.41 -11.20
N ILE A 41 18.51 6.65 -10.30
CA ILE A 41 18.26 6.71 -8.85
C ILE A 41 17.22 7.76 -8.47
N GLU A 42 17.18 8.89 -9.19
CA GLU A 42 16.20 9.95 -8.99
C GLU A 42 14.79 9.52 -9.43
N GLU A 43 14.68 8.78 -10.53
CA GLU A 43 13.40 8.22 -10.99
C GLU A 43 12.88 7.16 -10.02
N LEU A 44 13.78 6.32 -9.51
CA LEU A 44 13.46 5.34 -8.47
C LEU A 44 13.02 6.04 -7.17
N ALA A 45 13.75 7.06 -6.72
CA ALA A 45 13.42 7.85 -5.55
C ALA A 45 12.05 8.53 -5.69
N GLU A 46 11.74 9.07 -6.87
CA GLU A 46 10.44 9.66 -7.16
C GLU A 46 9.33 8.60 -7.20
N ALA A 47 9.57 7.44 -7.82
CA ALA A 47 8.61 6.33 -7.82
C ALA A 47 8.29 5.83 -6.40
N LEU A 48 9.29 5.75 -5.53
CA LEU A 48 9.13 5.41 -4.11
C LEU A 48 8.37 6.50 -3.34
N ARG A 49 8.70 7.77 -3.58
CA ARG A 49 8.00 8.92 -2.98
C ARG A 49 6.52 8.91 -3.36
N GLN A 50 6.19 8.71 -4.63
CA GLN A 50 4.80 8.60 -5.10
C GLN A 50 4.08 7.40 -4.49
N THR A 51 4.77 6.27 -4.36
CA THR A 51 4.20 5.07 -3.74
C THR A 51 3.85 5.30 -2.27
N LYS A 52 4.74 5.96 -1.51
CA LYS A 52 4.46 6.41 -0.14
C LYS A 52 3.23 7.32 -0.07
N LEU A 53 3.16 8.33 -0.95
CA LEU A 53 2.02 9.26 -0.99
C LEU A 53 0.69 8.53 -1.27
N ARG A 54 0.66 7.60 -2.22
CA ARG A 54 -0.53 6.77 -2.52
C ARG A 54 -0.92 5.88 -1.34
N ALA A 55 0.06 5.30 -0.64
CA ALA A 55 -0.20 4.47 0.54
C ALA A 55 -0.83 5.29 1.68
N ILE A 56 -0.30 6.49 1.95
CA ILE A 56 -0.85 7.42 2.94
C ILE A 56 -2.31 7.78 2.62
N ALA A 57 -2.60 8.12 1.36
CA ALA A 57 -3.97 8.45 0.95
C ALA A 57 -4.95 7.28 1.17
N ARG A 58 -4.53 6.04 0.88
CA ARG A 58 -5.35 4.84 1.11
C ARG A 58 -5.57 4.57 2.60
N ALA A 59 -4.52 4.63 3.41
CA ALA A 59 -4.61 4.44 4.86
C ALA A 59 -5.56 5.46 5.50
N ALA A 60 -5.51 6.71 5.05
CA ALA A 60 -6.38 7.75 5.54
C ALA A 60 -7.84 7.62 5.07
N SER A 61 -8.10 7.09 3.87
CA SER A 61 -9.46 6.74 3.43
C SER A 61 -10.03 5.64 4.34
N ALA A 62 -9.26 4.59 4.58
CA ALA A 62 -9.65 3.50 5.47
C ALA A 62 -9.92 4.01 6.89
N ALA A 63 -9.10 4.92 7.41
CA ALA A 63 -9.30 5.56 8.72
C ALA A 63 -10.66 6.29 8.84
N ARG A 64 -11.14 6.91 7.76
CA ARG A 64 -12.44 7.60 7.72
C ARG A 64 -13.62 6.64 7.65
N GLU A 65 -13.42 5.47 7.06
CA GLU A 65 -14.42 4.41 6.91
C GLU A 65 -14.48 3.48 8.13
N GLY A 66 -13.88 3.87 9.26
CA GLY A 66 -13.87 3.09 10.50
C GLY A 66 -12.78 2.02 10.60
N GLY A 67 -11.71 2.14 9.81
CA GLY A 67 -10.55 1.24 9.88
C GLY A 67 -9.73 1.39 11.17
N ASP A 68 -8.84 0.43 11.41
CA ASP A 68 -8.12 0.21 12.68
C ASP A 68 -7.27 1.41 13.16
N TYR A 69 -6.91 2.34 12.28
CA TYR A 69 -6.07 3.48 12.61
C TYR A 69 -6.77 4.80 12.34
N SER A 70 -6.81 5.69 13.34
CA SER A 70 -7.24 7.08 13.16
C SER A 70 -6.16 7.90 12.43
N ILE A 71 -6.55 9.06 11.87
CA ILE A 71 -5.59 10.01 11.27
C ILE A 71 -4.49 10.41 12.26
N ASN A 72 -4.82 10.56 13.55
CA ASN A 72 -3.84 10.88 14.58
C ASN A 72 -2.87 9.71 14.84
N HIS A 73 -3.35 8.47 14.82
CA HIS A 73 -2.47 7.29 14.91
C HIS A 73 -1.51 7.22 13.73
N ILE A 74 -2.00 7.46 12.51
CA ILE A 74 -1.14 7.48 11.31
C ILE A 74 -0.07 8.57 11.42
N ALA A 75 -0.43 9.78 11.88
CA ALA A 75 0.52 10.86 12.09
C ALA A 75 1.59 10.50 13.14
N GLY A 76 1.17 9.85 14.23
CA GLY A 76 2.07 9.34 15.28
C GLY A 76 3.04 8.29 14.78
N ILE A 77 2.58 7.29 14.02
CA ILE A 77 3.42 6.25 13.40
C ILE A 77 4.49 6.87 12.49
N LEU A 78 4.11 7.91 11.74
CA LEU A 78 5.01 8.58 10.79
C LEU A 78 5.91 9.63 11.46
N GLY A 79 5.70 9.95 12.75
CA GLY A 79 6.46 10.98 13.46
C GLY A 79 6.28 12.39 12.89
N ILE A 80 5.13 12.70 12.27
CA ILE A 80 4.87 14.00 11.63
C ILE A 80 3.66 14.70 12.23
N LYS A 81 3.58 16.02 12.02
CA LYS A 81 2.40 16.80 12.40
C LYS A 81 1.17 16.38 11.58
N LYS A 82 0.00 16.39 12.21
CA LYS A 82 -1.30 16.12 11.55
C LYS A 82 -1.52 16.97 10.29
N GLN A 83 -1.14 18.24 10.32
CA GLN A 83 -1.26 19.13 9.16
C GLN A 83 -0.39 18.66 7.98
N SER A 84 0.85 18.23 8.25
CA SER A 84 1.73 17.65 7.25
C SER A 84 1.17 16.34 6.68
N LEU A 85 0.54 15.51 7.52
CA LEU A 85 -0.17 14.32 7.05
C LEU A 85 -1.30 14.68 6.06
N HIS A 86 -2.11 15.70 6.36
CA HIS A 86 -3.17 16.16 5.45
C HIS A 86 -2.63 16.67 4.11
N GLU A 87 -1.47 17.35 4.10
CA GLU A 87 -0.80 17.75 2.86
C GLU A 87 -0.35 16.55 2.03
N LEU A 88 0.25 15.54 2.66
CA LEU A 88 0.66 14.30 1.99
C LEU A 88 -0.54 13.53 1.46
N MET A 89 -1.67 13.51 2.19
CA MET A 89 -2.93 12.93 1.72
C MET A 89 -3.44 13.62 0.45
N ARG A 90 -3.44 14.96 0.40
CA ARG A 90 -3.87 15.73 -0.78
C ARG A 90 -3.00 15.41 -2.00
N LYS A 91 -1.68 15.39 -1.82
CA LYS A 91 -0.73 15.01 -2.88
C LYS A 91 -0.96 13.57 -3.35
N GLY A 92 -1.17 12.63 -2.42
CA GLY A 92 -1.47 11.24 -2.74
C GLY A 92 -2.80 11.05 -3.48
N ALA A 93 -3.84 11.79 -3.10
CA ALA A 93 -5.13 11.77 -3.79
C ALA A 93 -5.00 12.25 -5.24
N ALA A 94 -4.34 13.40 -5.47
CA ALA A 94 -4.09 13.92 -6.81
C ALA A 94 -3.32 12.91 -7.70
N LEU A 95 -2.34 12.19 -7.14
CA LEU A 95 -1.62 11.14 -7.87
C LEU A 95 -2.53 9.95 -8.23
N LEU A 96 -3.43 9.55 -7.33
CA LEU A 96 -4.40 8.47 -7.61
C LEU A 96 -5.39 8.90 -8.69
N ASP A 97 -5.86 10.15 -8.66
CA ASP A 97 -6.79 10.70 -9.65
C ASP A 97 -6.13 10.84 -11.02
N ALA A 98 -4.88 11.31 -11.08
CA ALA A 98 -4.10 11.34 -12.32
C ALA A 98 -3.88 9.92 -12.90
N GLN A 99 -3.63 8.92 -12.03
CA GLN A 99 -3.54 7.53 -12.46
C GLN A 99 -4.88 7.00 -12.98
N ARG A 100 -6.00 7.30 -12.31
CA ARG A 100 -7.35 6.92 -12.77
C ARG A 100 -7.64 7.51 -14.15
N ALA A 101 -7.38 8.80 -14.33
CA ALA A 101 -7.56 9.51 -15.59
C ALA A 101 -6.71 8.91 -16.71
N ARG A 102 -5.41 8.68 -16.48
CA ARG A 102 -4.50 8.05 -17.45
C ARG A 102 -4.95 6.65 -17.87
N LEU A 103 -5.51 5.88 -16.93
CA LEU A 103 -5.90 4.50 -17.17
C LEU A 103 -7.32 4.35 -17.71
N GLY A 104 -8.11 5.43 -17.76
CA GLY A 104 -9.53 5.38 -18.13
C GLY A 104 -10.40 4.58 -17.16
N VAL A 105 -9.90 4.26 -15.95
CA VAL A 105 -10.63 3.45 -14.96
C VAL A 105 -10.93 4.29 -13.73
N VAL A 106 -12.22 4.40 -13.39
CA VAL A 106 -12.73 5.15 -12.23
C VAL A 106 -12.40 4.43 -10.91
N ASN A 107 -12.19 3.10 -10.93
CA ASN A 107 -11.92 2.29 -9.74
C ASN A 107 -10.79 1.24 -9.90
N LEU A 108 -9.79 1.26 -9.00
CA LEU A 108 -8.70 0.28 -8.96
C LEU A 108 -9.21 -1.16 -8.70
N ARG A 109 -10.34 -1.34 -7.99
CA ARG A 109 -10.99 -2.65 -7.82
C ARG A 109 -11.51 -3.18 -9.15
N GLU A 110 -12.10 -2.33 -9.98
CA GLU A 110 -12.62 -2.73 -11.30
C GLU A 110 -11.47 -3.12 -12.23
N ARG A 111 -10.36 -2.38 -12.24
CA ARG A 111 -9.16 -2.78 -13.01
C ARG A 111 -8.58 -4.11 -12.54
N ARG A 112 -8.49 -4.32 -11.22
CA ARG A 112 -8.03 -5.60 -10.66
C ARG A 112 -8.96 -6.73 -11.09
N ARG A 113 -10.28 -6.53 -11.00
CA ARG A 113 -11.28 -7.52 -11.45
C ARG A 113 -11.16 -7.80 -12.94
N ALA A 114 -11.00 -6.77 -13.78
CA ALA A 114 -10.81 -6.93 -15.22
C ALA A 114 -9.55 -7.73 -15.56
N ARG A 115 -8.41 -7.42 -14.92
CA ARG A 115 -7.16 -8.17 -15.11
C ARG A 115 -7.21 -9.59 -14.59
N LEU A 116 -7.89 -9.80 -13.46
CA LEU A 116 -8.12 -11.14 -12.92
C LEU A 116 -9.03 -11.95 -13.85
N ALA A 117 -10.07 -11.35 -14.43
CA ALA A 117 -10.93 -11.97 -15.42
C ALA A 117 -10.17 -12.30 -16.73
N GLU A 118 -9.38 -11.37 -17.25
CA GLU A 118 -8.52 -11.56 -18.43
C GLU A 118 -7.50 -12.69 -18.23
N ALA A 119 -6.94 -12.82 -17.02
CA ALA A 119 -6.00 -13.88 -16.66
C ALA A 119 -6.67 -15.19 -16.21
N GLY A 120 -8.01 -15.29 -16.24
CA GLY A 120 -8.75 -16.47 -15.77
C GLY A 120 -8.63 -16.75 -14.25
N VAL A 121 -8.17 -15.77 -13.46
CA VAL A 121 -7.99 -15.91 -12.01
C VAL A 121 -9.26 -15.48 -11.30
N PRO A 122 -9.99 -16.38 -10.60
CA PRO A 122 -11.19 -16.01 -9.88
C PRO A 122 -10.89 -15.03 -8.74
N GLU A 123 -11.69 -13.98 -8.63
CA GLU A 123 -11.58 -12.99 -7.55
C GLU A 123 -12.01 -13.65 -6.22
N ARG A 124 -11.05 -13.95 -5.33
CA ARG A 124 -11.38 -14.41 -3.98
C ARG A 124 -12.05 -13.27 -3.21
N ARG A 125 -13.37 -13.29 -3.10
CA ARG A 125 -14.06 -12.56 -2.03
C ARG A 125 -13.60 -13.16 -0.70
N THR A 126 -13.07 -12.35 0.20
CA THR A 126 -13.15 -12.67 1.64
C THR A 126 -14.63 -12.86 1.93
N ALA A 127 -15.02 -14.10 2.22
CA ALA A 127 -16.35 -14.43 2.68
C ALA A 127 -16.63 -13.60 3.95
N VAL A 128 -17.60 -12.70 3.84
CA VAL A 128 -18.24 -12.06 4.98
C VAL A 128 -19.11 -13.12 5.62
N GLY A 129 -18.78 -13.47 6.85
CA GLY A 129 -19.72 -13.98 7.85
C GLY A 129 -19.93 -12.87 8.86
#